data_AF-A0A966KS60-F1
#
_entry.id   AF-A0A966KS60-F1
#
_cell.length_a   1.000
_cell.length_b   1.000
_cell.length_c   1.000
_cell.angle_alpha   90.00
_cell.angle_beta   90.00
_cell.angle_gamma   90.00
#
_symmetry.space_group_name_H-M   'P 1'
#
loop_
_entity.id
_entity.type
_entity.pdbx_description
1 polymer ?
#
loop_
_entity_poly.entity_id
_entity_poly.type
_entity_poly.pdbx_seq_one_letter_code
_entity_poly.pdbx_strand_id
1 'polypeptide(L)'
;MAAFSSIDALRFASGDQAIIEMYADGIPASLPLVGAYSRLGFHHPGPMLHYLVSLPVHLFGAYGMNLTAAAVAIACLAGLLMVMYRRGGQPLFALAVVFAIILTRSMGLDVLSVWNPYILIGPFALAVALAWSVLCGDRSALPWLAVVGSFVAQAHLGLMPSMGFLFAMAIGWVLFDSIGRHGDAPSERSTVARPGWGRSALLAGVLAVALWIPPVVEQFVHHPGNISQIIESSGSGDSRLGLSGALGVLGLLLGRVDPLRLNSTSDLQILEALHDGSIWWLAVPLAVLLITVVLARRHHLAAQARLGVVLAGLVVAAAVSFATITGLPYLYLERWVVVVSAFMWLNLVWTLLAVCLPDLEHRRLISGDPTTRRRSTLLLAGAGIGLILVALVPLAETPGHTNDVRSSDAVASIIGTARSAVDGCDLVVVEPASTPLELQVSSGVVAQLRHDGFDAVIAD
;
A
#
# COMPACT_ATOMS: atom_id res chain seq x y z
N MET A 1 24.07 -13.57 0.00
CA MET A 1 24.88 -13.07 1.13
C MET A 1 24.49 -11.65 1.52
N ALA A 2 24.48 -10.67 0.59
CA ALA A 2 24.09 -9.28 0.89
C ALA A 2 22.71 -9.10 1.56
N ALA A 3 21.67 -9.83 1.11
CA ALA A 3 20.32 -9.71 1.68
C ALA A 3 20.18 -10.29 3.11
N PHE A 4 21.01 -11.26 3.49
CA PHE A 4 21.01 -11.79 4.87
C PHE A 4 21.82 -10.89 5.80
N SER A 5 22.96 -10.36 5.33
CA SER A 5 23.72 -9.36 6.10
C SER A 5 22.95 -8.05 6.31
N SER A 6 22.06 -7.67 5.40
CA SER A 6 21.22 -6.47 5.55
C SER A 6 20.04 -6.68 6.50
N ILE A 7 19.47 -7.88 6.57
CA ILE A 7 18.48 -8.21 7.62
C ILE A 7 19.16 -8.25 9.00
N ASP A 8 20.38 -8.80 9.08
CA ASP A 8 21.19 -8.79 10.30
C ASP A 8 21.66 -7.39 10.72
N ALA A 9 21.58 -6.39 9.83
CA ALA A 9 21.93 -5.01 10.14
C ALA A 9 20.77 -4.23 10.82
N LEU A 10 19.53 -4.72 10.70
CA LEU A 10 18.33 -4.16 11.34
C LEU A 10 17.94 -4.95 12.59
N ARG A 11 18.89 -5.10 13.52
CA ARG A 11 18.69 -5.86 14.77
C ARG A 11 17.75 -5.15 15.74
N PHE A 12 17.75 -3.82 15.69
CA PHE A 12 16.96 -2.97 16.54
C PHE A 12 16.14 -2.02 15.68
N ALA A 13 14.88 -1.83 16.04
CA ALA A 13 14.07 -0.81 15.42
C ALA A 13 14.47 0.59 15.91
N SER A 14 14.13 1.61 15.14
CA SER A 14 14.33 3.01 15.50
C SER A 14 13.24 3.89 14.91
N GLY A 15 13.04 5.08 15.48
CA GLY A 15 12.05 6.05 14.99
C GLY A 15 10.63 5.46 14.92
N ASP A 16 9.94 5.69 13.81
CA ASP A 16 8.57 5.21 13.61
C ASP A 16 8.44 3.69 13.68
N GLN A 17 9.48 2.93 13.27
CA GLN A 17 9.45 1.48 13.35
C GLN A 17 9.52 1.01 14.82
N ALA A 18 10.30 1.68 15.67
CA ALA A 18 10.33 1.39 17.10
C ALA A 18 8.99 1.72 17.76
N ILE A 19 8.32 2.78 17.32
CA ILE A 19 6.95 3.10 17.78
C ILE A 19 5.99 1.98 17.38
N ILE A 20 6.01 1.52 16.12
CA ILE A 20 5.19 0.40 15.65
C ILE A 20 5.46 -0.85 16.50
N GLU A 21 6.73 -1.16 16.80
CA GLU A 21 7.14 -2.27 17.65
C GLU A 21 6.54 -2.16 19.05
N MET A 22 6.67 -1.01 19.71
CA MET A 22 6.13 -0.77 21.05
C MET A 22 4.60 -0.92 21.13
N TYR A 23 3.87 -0.44 20.12
CA TYR A 23 2.42 -0.66 20.04
C TYR A 23 2.07 -2.13 19.76
N ALA A 24 2.85 -2.79 18.89
CA ALA A 24 2.64 -4.18 18.52
C ALA A 24 2.88 -5.14 19.71
N ASP A 25 3.90 -4.87 20.52
CA ASP A 25 4.29 -5.60 21.73
C ASP A 25 3.35 -5.30 22.92
N GLY A 26 2.76 -4.10 22.98
CA GLY A 26 1.79 -3.72 24.02
C GLY A 26 0.39 -4.35 23.88
N ILE A 27 0.08 -4.98 22.74
CA ILE A 27 -1.26 -5.50 22.40
C ILE A 27 -1.87 -6.47 23.45
N PRO A 28 -1.13 -7.39 24.09
CA PRO A 28 -1.70 -8.28 25.08
C PRO A 28 -2.27 -7.56 26.30
N ALA A 29 -1.76 -6.37 26.61
CA ALA A 29 -2.22 -5.55 27.72
C ALA A 29 -3.30 -4.54 27.31
N SER A 30 -3.18 -3.95 26.11
CA SER A 30 -4.12 -2.95 25.61
C SER A 30 -4.24 -3.00 24.09
N LEU A 31 -5.47 -3.19 23.60
CA LEU A 31 -5.74 -3.21 22.16
C LEU A 31 -5.74 -1.77 21.60
N PRO A 32 -4.81 -1.42 20.68
CA PRO A 32 -4.86 -0.14 20.02
C PRO A 32 -6.14 -0.04 19.18
N LEU A 33 -6.79 1.11 19.23
CA LEU A 33 -7.99 1.39 18.44
C LEU A 33 -7.73 2.24 17.19
N VAL A 34 -6.53 2.82 17.10
CA VAL A 34 -6.03 3.66 16.01
C VAL A 34 -4.67 3.16 15.53
N GLY A 35 -4.22 3.69 14.40
CA GLY A 35 -2.93 3.38 13.81
C GLY A 35 -1.79 4.26 14.32
N ALA A 36 -0.72 4.29 13.54
CA ALA A 36 0.52 5.02 13.85
C ALA A 36 0.27 6.52 14.08
N TYR A 37 1.02 7.11 15.01
CA TYR A 37 0.97 8.53 15.30
C TYR A 37 1.45 9.38 14.12
N SER A 38 0.85 10.57 13.95
CA SER A 38 1.25 11.57 12.97
C SER A 38 1.80 12.81 13.69
N ARG A 39 2.83 13.42 13.10
CA ARG A 39 3.40 14.70 13.55
C ARG A 39 2.39 15.85 13.67
N LEU A 40 1.22 15.70 13.07
CA LEU A 40 0.13 16.68 13.07
C LEU A 40 -0.81 16.51 14.28
N GLY A 41 -0.45 15.70 15.28
CA GLY A 41 -1.19 15.55 16.53
C GLY A 41 -2.41 14.64 16.45
N PHE A 42 -2.49 13.79 15.42
CA PHE A 42 -3.52 12.77 15.25
C PHE A 42 -2.90 11.40 14.98
N HIS A 43 -3.69 10.34 15.03
CA HIS A 43 -3.30 8.99 14.65
C HIS A 43 -3.88 8.57 13.30
N HIS A 44 -3.15 7.77 12.54
CA HIS A 44 -3.68 7.12 11.35
C HIS A 44 -4.94 6.32 11.69
N PRO A 45 -5.93 6.21 10.77
CA PRO A 45 -7.28 5.94 11.21
C PRO A 45 -7.48 4.63 11.95
N GLY A 46 -6.78 3.53 11.64
CA GLY A 46 -7.04 2.26 12.31
C GLY A 46 -5.84 1.35 12.58
N PRO A 47 -6.00 0.37 13.47
CA PRO A 47 -4.91 -0.35 14.13
C PRO A 47 -4.43 -1.59 13.37
N MET A 48 -4.97 -1.89 12.18
CA MET A 48 -4.70 -3.15 11.49
C MET A 48 -3.21 -3.44 11.29
N LEU A 49 -2.36 -2.43 11.10
CA LEU A 49 -0.91 -2.60 11.02
C LEU A 49 -0.33 -3.15 12.32
N HIS A 50 -0.70 -2.57 13.47
CA HIS A 50 -0.25 -3.06 14.78
C HIS A 50 -0.72 -4.49 15.02
N TYR A 51 -1.97 -4.82 14.68
CA TYR A 51 -2.49 -6.19 14.81
C TYR A 51 -1.73 -7.20 13.95
N LEU A 52 -1.38 -6.80 12.71
CA LEU A 52 -0.69 -7.66 11.76
C LEU A 52 0.75 -7.96 12.21
N VAL A 53 1.42 -6.96 12.76
CA VAL A 53 2.83 -7.02 13.19
C VAL A 53 2.99 -7.62 14.60
N SER A 54 1.92 -7.62 15.40
CA SER A 54 1.93 -8.06 16.81
C SER A 54 2.58 -9.41 17.04
N LEU A 55 2.03 -10.49 16.49
CA LEU A 55 2.53 -11.84 16.78
C LEU A 55 4.00 -12.02 16.35
N PRO A 56 4.42 -11.61 15.14
CA PRO A 56 5.83 -11.65 14.76
C PRO A 56 6.76 -10.86 15.69
N VAL A 57 6.36 -9.66 16.13
CA VAL A 57 7.16 -8.84 17.07
C VAL A 57 7.32 -9.52 18.42
N HIS A 58 6.26 -10.08 18.99
CA HIS A 58 6.38 -10.79 20.27
C HIS A 58 7.34 -11.99 20.21
N LEU A 59 7.44 -12.65 19.06
CA LEU A 59 8.27 -13.83 18.88
C LEU A 59 9.73 -13.48 18.53
N PHE A 60 9.96 -12.38 17.83
CA PHE A 60 11.23 -12.10 17.17
C PHE A 60 11.72 -10.64 17.26
N GLY A 61 11.04 -9.78 18.03
CA GLY A 61 11.31 -8.34 18.12
C GLY A 61 11.30 -7.66 16.75
N ALA A 62 12.25 -6.76 16.52
CA ALA A 62 12.45 -6.06 15.26
C ALA A 62 12.56 -6.98 14.02
N TYR A 63 13.13 -8.19 14.15
CA TYR A 63 13.16 -9.15 13.04
C TYR A 63 11.76 -9.61 12.62
N GLY A 64 10.82 -9.68 13.58
CA GLY A 64 9.42 -10.01 13.35
C GLY A 64 8.73 -8.99 12.44
N MET A 65 9.13 -7.73 12.51
CA MET A 65 8.63 -6.68 11.61
C MET A 65 9.06 -6.94 10.17
N ASN A 66 10.36 -7.15 9.93
CA ASN A 66 10.88 -7.45 8.58
C ASN A 66 10.23 -8.70 7.98
N LEU A 67 10.00 -9.74 8.79
CA LEU A 67 9.28 -10.94 8.38
C LEU A 67 7.82 -10.62 7.99
N THR A 68 7.16 -9.75 8.74
CA THR A 68 5.80 -9.30 8.44
C THR A 68 5.75 -8.56 7.11
N ALA A 69 6.64 -7.59 6.88
CA ALA A 69 6.72 -6.86 5.63
C ALA A 69 6.94 -7.79 4.43
N ALA A 70 7.89 -8.74 4.55
CA ALA A 70 8.14 -9.75 3.52
C ALA A 70 6.90 -10.62 3.24
N ALA A 71 6.22 -11.10 4.29
CA ALA A 71 5.02 -11.91 4.16
C ALA A 71 3.87 -11.14 3.48
N VAL A 72 3.66 -9.89 3.86
CA VAL A 72 2.66 -9.00 3.25
C VAL A 72 2.98 -8.75 1.78
N ALA A 73 4.24 -8.43 1.45
CA ALA A 73 4.67 -8.22 0.08
C ALA A 73 4.42 -9.47 -0.77
N ILE A 74 4.82 -10.65 -0.30
CA ILE A 74 4.62 -11.93 -1.00
C ILE A 74 3.12 -12.23 -1.18
N ALA A 75 2.31 -12.06 -0.13
CA ALA A 75 0.86 -12.29 -0.21
C ALA A 75 0.18 -11.34 -1.20
N CYS A 76 0.57 -10.06 -1.20
CA CYS A 76 0.03 -9.06 -2.12
C CYS A 76 0.45 -9.33 -3.56
N LEU A 77 1.71 -9.70 -3.79
CA LEU A 77 2.21 -10.10 -5.11
C LEU A 77 1.49 -11.34 -5.63
N ALA A 78 1.30 -12.36 -4.78
CA ALA A 78 0.53 -13.55 -5.13
C ALA A 78 -0.90 -13.17 -5.53
N GLY A 79 -1.58 -12.38 -4.70
CA GLY A 79 -2.93 -11.86 -4.97
C GLY A 79 -3.00 -11.10 -6.29
N LEU A 80 -2.05 -10.20 -6.52
CA LEU A 80 -1.98 -9.36 -7.72
C LEU A 80 -1.82 -10.23 -8.96
N LEU A 81 -0.84 -11.12 -8.96
CA LEU A 81 -0.56 -12.01 -10.08
C LEU A 81 -1.73 -12.97 -10.37
N MET A 82 -2.41 -13.47 -9.34
CA MET A 82 -3.63 -14.28 -9.50
C MET A 82 -4.75 -13.48 -10.17
N VAL A 83 -4.98 -12.23 -9.75
CA VAL A 83 -5.97 -11.35 -10.40
C VAL A 83 -5.57 -11.10 -11.85
N MET A 84 -4.32 -10.72 -12.11
CA MET A 84 -3.82 -10.44 -13.46
C MET A 84 -3.95 -11.64 -14.40
N TYR A 85 -3.59 -12.85 -13.94
CA TYR A 85 -3.79 -14.08 -14.71
C TYR A 85 -5.27 -14.36 -15.00
N ARG A 86 -6.14 -14.22 -13.99
CA ARG A 86 -7.59 -14.42 -14.18
C ARG A 86 -8.19 -13.43 -15.18
N ARG A 87 -7.67 -12.22 -15.24
CA ARG A 87 -8.18 -11.14 -16.08
C ARG A 87 -7.65 -11.19 -17.51
N GLY A 88 -6.37 -11.48 -17.72
CA GLY A 88 -5.72 -11.40 -19.03
C GLY A 88 -4.83 -12.59 -19.40
N GLY A 89 -4.93 -13.71 -18.67
CA GLY A 89 -4.21 -14.94 -18.95
C GLY A 89 -2.70 -14.82 -18.76
N GLN A 90 -1.95 -15.67 -19.47
CA GLN A 90 -0.47 -15.66 -19.44
C GLN A 90 0.14 -14.33 -19.91
N PRO A 91 -0.36 -13.63 -20.96
CA PRO A 91 0.24 -12.38 -21.39
C PRO A 91 0.18 -11.29 -20.31
N LEU A 92 -0.99 -11.07 -19.70
CA LEU A 92 -1.13 -10.08 -18.63
C LEU A 92 -0.41 -10.51 -17.37
N PHE A 93 -0.37 -11.81 -17.06
CA PHE A 93 0.43 -12.34 -15.96
C PHE A 93 1.93 -12.04 -16.15
N ALA A 94 2.49 -12.34 -17.33
CA ALA A 94 3.89 -12.07 -17.62
C ALA A 94 4.21 -10.57 -17.54
N LEU A 95 3.32 -9.74 -18.08
CA LEU A 95 3.43 -8.28 -17.97
C LEU A 95 3.40 -7.84 -16.50
N ALA A 96 2.48 -8.37 -15.70
CA ALA A 96 2.38 -8.07 -14.27
C ALA A 96 3.64 -8.50 -13.50
N VAL A 97 4.27 -9.62 -13.85
CA VAL A 97 5.56 -10.04 -13.27
C VAL A 97 6.66 -9.01 -13.59
N VAL A 98 6.77 -8.57 -14.85
CA VAL A 98 7.75 -7.54 -15.24
C VAL A 98 7.54 -6.25 -14.45
N PHE A 99 6.30 -5.76 -14.36
CA PHE A 99 5.99 -4.55 -13.60
C PHE A 99 6.20 -4.71 -12.10
N ALA A 100 5.89 -5.88 -11.53
CA ALA A 100 6.17 -6.17 -10.13
C ALA A 100 7.69 -6.15 -9.83
N ILE A 101 8.52 -6.70 -10.73
CA ILE A 101 9.98 -6.61 -10.61
C ILE A 101 10.43 -5.15 -10.65
N ILE A 102 9.96 -4.37 -11.61
CA ILE A 102 10.32 -2.94 -11.75
C ILE A 102 9.96 -2.17 -10.48
N LEU A 103 8.71 -2.30 -10.02
CA LEU A 103 8.19 -1.65 -8.82
C LEU A 103 9.03 -2.02 -7.60
N THR A 104 9.28 -3.32 -7.39
CA THR A 104 10.05 -3.76 -6.22
C THR A 104 11.50 -3.29 -6.28
N ARG A 105 12.13 -3.26 -7.46
CA ARG A 105 13.48 -2.72 -7.62
C ARG A 105 13.55 -1.21 -7.40
N SER A 106 12.51 -0.47 -7.76
CA SER A 106 12.39 0.97 -7.42
C SER A 106 12.17 1.24 -5.93
N MET A 107 11.88 0.20 -5.15
CA MET A 107 11.79 0.30 -3.68
C MET A 107 13.11 -0.01 -3.00
N GLY A 108 14.03 -0.75 -3.64
CA GLY A 108 15.24 -1.22 -2.97
C GLY A 108 14.91 -2.04 -1.72
N LEU A 109 15.74 -1.94 -0.68
CA LEU A 109 15.52 -2.65 0.59
C LEU A 109 14.32 -2.12 1.40
N ASP A 110 13.76 -0.94 1.06
CA ASP A 110 12.56 -0.40 1.72
C ASP A 110 11.33 -1.32 1.54
N VAL A 111 11.34 -2.25 0.57
CA VAL A 111 10.28 -3.27 0.43
C VAL A 111 10.12 -4.15 1.68
N LEU A 112 11.16 -4.26 2.51
CA LEU A 112 11.14 -5.03 3.75
C LEU A 112 10.79 -4.19 4.98
N SER A 113 10.50 -2.89 4.81
CA SER A 113 10.10 -2.03 5.92
C SER A 113 8.60 -2.16 6.21
N VAL A 114 8.25 -2.28 7.50
CA VAL A 114 6.86 -2.24 7.97
C VAL A 114 6.29 -0.83 8.06
N TRP A 115 7.13 0.19 7.86
CA TRP A 115 6.68 1.57 7.96
C TRP A 115 5.61 1.87 6.91
N ASN A 116 4.58 2.61 7.32
CA ASN A 116 3.33 2.80 6.58
C ASN A 116 3.55 3.24 5.11
N PRO A 117 4.47 4.15 4.78
CA PRO A 117 4.78 4.52 3.39
C PRO A 117 5.16 3.34 2.47
N TYR A 118 5.79 2.31 3.02
CA TYR A 118 6.40 1.22 2.25
C TYR A 118 5.56 -0.05 2.26
N ILE A 119 5.08 -0.47 3.43
CA ILE A 119 4.28 -1.71 3.55
C ILE A 119 2.98 -1.65 2.73
N LEU A 120 2.48 -0.45 2.42
CA LEU A 120 1.21 -0.24 1.71
C LEU A 120 1.32 -0.29 0.18
N ILE A 121 2.52 -0.30 -0.40
CA ILE A 121 2.71 -0.31 -1.85
C ILE A 121 2.10 -1.58 -2.49
N GLY A 122 2.41 -2.75 -1.94
CA GLY A 122 1.85 -4.03 -2.40
C GLY A 122 0.32 -4.13 -2.20
N PRO A 123 -0.19 -3.89 -0.98
CA PRO A 123 -1.62 -3.85 -0.70
C PRO A 123 -2.39 -2.86 -1.59
N PHE A 124 -1.85 -1.67 -1.84
CA PHE A 124 -2.49 -0.69 -2.72
C PHE A 124 -2.54 -1.19 -4.17
N ALA A 125 -1.45 -1.75 -4.70
CA ALA A 125 -1.44 -2.38 -6.02
C ALA A 125 -2.48 -3.50 -6.14
N LEU A 126 -2.60 -4.34 -5.12
CA LEU A 126 -3.62 -5.39 -5.06
C LEU A 126 -5.03 -4.80 -4.99
N ALA A 127 -5.28 -3.76 -4.20
CA ALA A 127 -6.57 -3.10 -4.09
C ALA A 127 -7.03 -2.51 -5.44
N VAL A 128 -6.14 -1.87 -6.19
CA VAL A 128 -6.42 -1.37 -7.56
C VAL A 128 -6.83 -2.52 -8.49
N ALA A 129 -6.09 -3.63 -8.46
CA ALA A 129 -6.39 -4.81 -9.27
C ALA A 129 -7.73 -5.45 -8.89
N LEU A 130 -8.03 -5.55 -7.58
CA LEU A 130 -9.29 -6.11 -7.07
C LEU A 130 -10.48 -5.23 -7.45
N ALA A 131 -10.38 -3.90 -7.29
CA ALA A 131 -11.41 -2.96 -7.70
C ALA A 131 -11.69 -3.07 -9.20
N TRP A 132 -10.65 -3.11 -10.02
CA TRP A 132 -10.80 -3.36 -11.46
C TRP A 132 -11.47 -4.72 -11.76
N SER A 133 -11.11 -5.78 -11.03
CA SER A 133 -11.73 -7.10 -11.19
C SER A 133 -13.22 -7.07 -10.85
N VAL A 134 -13.62 -6.37 -9.77
CA VAL A 134 -15.03 -6.14 -9.40
C VAL A 134 -15.79 -5.45 -10.53
N LEU A 135 -15.25 -4.37 -11.09
CA LEU A 135 -15.85 -3.66 -12.24
C LEU A 135 -16.01 -4.54 -13.48
N CYS A 136 -15.23 -5.62 -13.54
CA CYS A 136 -15.35 -6.59 -14.61
C CYS A 136 -16.21 -7.81 -14.25
N GLY A 137 -16.97 -7.75 -13.16
CA GLY A 137 -17.93 -8.76 -12.73
C GLY A 137 -17.36 -9.86 -11.82
N ASP A 138 -16.11 -9.74 -11.35
CA ASP A 138 -15.53 -10.72 -10.43
C ASP A 138 -16.02 -10.51 -9.00
N ARG A 139 -17.04 -11.28 -8.62
CA ARG A 139 -17.67 -11.19 -7.30
C ARG A 139 -16.78 -11.69 -6.17
N SER A 140 -15.83 -12.58 -6.49
CA SER A 140 -14.91 -13.10 -5.47
C SER A 140 -13.89 -12.05 -5.03
N ALA A 141 -13.64 -11.03 -5.85
CA ALA A 141 -12.71 -9.95 -5.52
C ALA A 141 -13.26 -8.96 -4.50
N LEU A 142 -14.59 -8.87 -4.33
CA LEU A 142 -15.22 -7.85 -3.48
C LEU A 142 -14.89 -8.00 -1.98
N PRO A 143 -14.97 -9.19 -1.34
CA PRO A 143 -14.52 -9.37 0.04
C PRO A 143 -13.03 -9.07 0.24
N TRP A 144 -12.19 -9.44 -0.73
CA TRP A 144 -10.76 -9.14 -0.66
C TRP A 144 -10.48 -7.65 -0.80
N LEU A 145 -11.23 -6.93 -1.65
CA LEU A 145 -11.13 -5.48 -1.75
C LEU A 145 -11.51 -4.82 -0.43
N ALA A 146 -12.55 -5.31 0.25
CA ALA A 146 -12.93 -4.79 1.56
C ALA A 146 -11.81 -4.95 2.60
N VAL A 147 -11.16 -6.12 2.66
CA VAL A 147 -10.07 -6.38 3.62
C VAL A 147 -8.80 -5.58 3.28
N VAL A 148 -8.31 -5.72 2.05
CA VAL A 148 -7.04 -5.09 1.61
C VAL A 148 -7.20 -3.58 1.54
N GLY A 149 -8.33 -3.09 1.02
CA GLY A 149 -8.61 -1.66 0.98
C GLY A 149 -8.78 -1.04 2.37
N SER A 150 -9.36 -1.77 3.33
CA SER A 150 -9.46 -1.27 4.71
C SER A 150 -8.10 -1.18 5.36
N PHE A 151 -7.21 -2.17 5.15
CA PHE A 151 -5.83 -2.09 5.61
C PHE A 151 -5.12 -0.85 5.07
N VAL A 152 -5.21 -0.61 3.76
CA VAL A 152 -4.61 0.55 3.09
C VAL A 152 -5.15 1.87 3.63
N ALA A 153 -6.48 1.97 3.74
CA ALA A 153 -7.16 3.15 4.26
C ALA A 153 -6.72 3.45 5.70
N GLN A 154 -6.77 2.45 6.58
CA GLN A 154 -6.46 2.62 8.00
C GLN A 154 -5.01 2.99 8.26
N ALA A 155 -4.07 2.46 7.48
CA ALA A 155 -2.66 2.63 7.72
C ALA A 155 -2.10 3.98 7.22
N HIS A 156 -2.70 4.65 6.24
CA HIS A 156 -2.15 5.92 5.76
C HIS A 156 -3.24 6.88 5.25
N LEU A 157 -3.34 8.04 5.91
CA LEU A 157 -4.41 9.01 5.65
C LEU A 157 -4.37 9.53 4.20
N GLY A 158 -3.18 9.70 3.62
CA GLY A 158 -3.03 10.11 2.21
C GLY A 158 -3.62 9.13 1.18
N LEU A 159 -3.91 7.89 1.56
CA LEU A 159 -4.57 6.92 0.67
C LEU A 159 -6.09 6.90 0.83
N MET A 160 -6.66 7.68 1.77
CA MET A 160 -8.11 7.74 1.99
C MET A 160 -8.91 8.20 0.75
N PRO A 161 -8.53 9.29 0.04
CA PRO A 161 -9.27 9.68 -1.16
C PRO A 161 -9.28 8.57 -2.22
N SER A 162 -8.14 7.89 -2.40
CA SER A 162 -7.98 6.79 -3.35
C SER A 162 -8.84 5.59 -2.96
N MET A 163 -8.83 5.18 -1.69
CA MET A 163 -9.65 4.04 -1.22
C MET A 163 -11.13 4.36 -1.24
N GLY A 164 -11.54 5.56 -0.84
CA GLY A 164 -12.92 6.03 -0.93
C GLY A 164 -13.44 5.96 -2.37
N PHE A 165 -12.63 6.41 -3.34
CA PHE A 165 -12.96 6.30 -4.76
C PHE A 165 -13.12 4.84 -5.22
N LEU A 166 -12.17 3.95 -4.89
CA LEU A 166 -12.26 2.53 -5.27
C LEU A 166 -13.48 1.83 -4.66
N PHE A 167 -13.79 2.10 -3.39
CA PHE A 167 -14.98 1.55 -2.73
C PHE A 167 -16.26 2.08 -3.36
N ALA A 168 -16.35 3.38 -3.63
CA ALA A 168 -17.51 3.98 -4.28
C ALA A 168 -17.74 3.38 -5.68
N MET A 169 -16.68 3.19 -6.47
CA MET A 169 -16.77 2.53 -7.78
C MET A 169 -17.26 1.08 -7.65
N ALA A 170 -16.69 0.32 -6.71
CA ALA A 170 -17.06 -1.08 -6.51
C ALA A 170 -18.53 -1.21 -6.09
N ILE A 171 -18.98 -0.40 -5.11
CA ILE A 171 -20.37 -0.38 -4.63
C ILE A 171 -21.31 0.05 -5.77
N GLY A 172 -20.99 1.14 -6.46
CA GLY A 172 -21.80 1.65 -7.58
C GLY A 172 -21.95 0.62 -8.70
N TRP A 173 -20.89 -0.10 -9.03
CA TRP A 173 -20.94 -1.18 -10.02
C TRP A 173 -21.79 -2.37 -9.56
N VAL A 174 -21.66 -2.79 -8.30
CA VAL A 174 -22.46 -3.88 -7.73
C VAL A 174 -23.95 -3.53 -7.78
N LEU A 175 -24.31 -2.28 -7.45
CA LEU A 175 -25.69 -1.79 -7.53
C LEU A 175 -26.18 -1.75 -8.98
N PHE A 176 -25.42 -1.12 -9.87
CA PHE A 176 -25.74 -1.02 -11.30
C PHE A 176 -25.97 -2.39 -11.94
N ASP A 177 -25.04 -3.33 -11.74
CA ASP A 177 -25.11 -4.67 -12.31
C ASP A 177 -26.21 -5.52 -11.65
N SER A 178 -26.61 -5.23 -10.41
CA SER A 178 -27.74 -5.91 -9.77
C SER A 178 -29.10 -5.42 -10.30
N ILE A 179 -29.23 -4.12 -10.59
CA ILE A 179 -30.45 -3.52 -11.16
C ILE A 179 -30.65 -3.95 -12.61
N GLY A 180 -29.58 -3.92 -13.43
CA GLY A 180 -29.65 -4.33 -14.84
C GLY A 180 -30.14 -5.77 -15.02
N ARG A 181 -29.85 -6.67 -14.08
CA ARG A 181 -30.34 -8.06 -14.09
C ARG A 181 -31.82 -8.21 -13.75
N HIS A 182 -32.42 -7.26 -13.03
CA HIS A 182 -33.85 -7.30 -12.72
C HIS A 182 -34.71 -6.88 -13.92
N GLY A 183 -34.13 -6.17 -14.90
CA GLY A 183 -34.79 -5.76 -16.13
C GLY A 183 -34.79 -6.81 -17.25
N ASP A 184 -33.87 -7.78 -17.19
CA ASP A 184 -33.85 -8.92 -18.12
C ASP A 184 -34.95 -9.92 -17.71
N ALA A 185 -36.10 -9.89 -18.40
CA ALA A 185 -37.13 -10.91 -18.26
C ALA A 185 -36.51 -12.31 -18.41
N PRO A 186 -36.90 -13.31 -17.61
CA PRO A 186 -36.29 -14.63 -17.63
C PRO A 186 -36.51 -15.27 -19.00
N SER A 187 -35.50 -15.17 -19.87
CA SER A 187 -35.50 -15.92 -21.12
C SER A 187 -35.38 -17.41 -20.78
N GLU A 188 -36.32 -18.21 -21.27
CA GLU A 188 -36.44 -19.68 -21.05
C GLU A 188 -35.20 -20.50 -21.46
N ARG A 189 -34.13 -19.86 -21.97
CA ARG A 189 -32.90 -20.52 -22.46
C ARG A 189 -31.69 -20.43 -21.53
N SER A 190 -31.75 -19.75 -20.38
CA SER A 190 -30.63 -19.70 -19.45
C SER A 190 -30.80 -20.67 -18.27
N THR A 191 -30.50 -21.95 -18.48
CA THR A 191 -30.53 -23.00 -17.46
C THR A 191 -29.43 -22.88 -16.40
N VAL A 192 -28.56 -21.87 -16.50
CA VAL A 192 -27.51 -21.60 -15.50
C VAL A 192 -27.81 -20.27 -14.83
N ALA A 193 -28.47 -20.33 -13.67
CA ALA A 193 -28.67 -19.16 -12.81
C ALA A 193 -27.32 -18.49 -12.53
N ARG A 194 -27.09 -17.30 -13.10
CA ARG A 194 -25.91 -16.50 -12.78
C ARG A 194 -26.01 -16.10 -11.29
N PRO A 195 -25.03 -16.45 -10.42
CA PRO A 195 -25.15 -16.16 -9.00
C PRO A 195 -25.39 -14.65 -8.74
N GLY A 196 -26.11 -14.28 -7.69
CA GLY A 196 -26.22 -12.88 -7.27
C GLY A 196 -24.91 -12.33 -6.71
N TRP A 197 -24.83 -11.02 -6.51
CA TRP A 197 -23.76 -10.42 -5.67
C TRP A 197 -23.97 -10.67 -4.17
N GLY A 198 -25.18 -11.11 -3.77
CA GLY A 198 -25.63 -11.16 -2.37
C GLY A 198 -24.61 -11.75 -1.39
N ARG A 199 -24.08 -12.95 -1.65
CA ARG A 199 -23.10 -13.59 -0.74
C ARG A 199 -21.80 -12.79 -0.63
N SER A 200 -21.25 -12.34 -1.75
CA SER A 200 -20.00 -11.56 -1.76
C SER A 200 -20.17 -10.18 -1.13
N ALA A 201 -21.31 -9.52 -1.40
CA ALA A 201 -21.64 -8.22 -0.84
C ALA A 201 -21.86 -8.31 0.67
N LEU A 202 -22.59 -9.33 1.14
CA LEU A 202 -22.77 -9.60 2.57
C LEU A 202 -21.43 -9.84 3.25
N LEU A 203 -20.59 -10.71 2.70
CA LEU A 203 -19.28 -11.00 3.28
C LEU A 203 -18.38 -9.75 3.31
N ALA A 204 -18.35 -8.98 2.23
CA ALA A 204 -17.62 -7.72 2.18
C ALA A 204 -18.14 -6.70 3.20
N GLY A 205 -19.46 -6.58 3.36
CA GLY A 205 -20.08 -5.71 4.35
C GLY A 205 -19.77 -6.11 5.78
N VAL A 206 -19.86 -7.41 6.12
CA VAL A 206 -19.51 -7.93 7.44
C VAL A 206 -18.02 -7.67 7.75
N LEU A 207 -17.13 -7.93 6.80
CA LEU A 207 -15.70 -7.67 6.96
C LEU A 207 -15.41 -6.18 7.12
N ALA A 208 -16.02 -5.32 6.30
CA ALA A 208 -15.87 -3.88 6.41
C ALA A 208 -16.34 -3.36 7.77
N VAL A 209 -17.51 -3.80 8.25
CA VAL A 209 -17.98 -3.43 9.59
C VAL A 209 -16.99 -3.91 10.65
N ALA A 210 -16.62 -5.18 10.65
CA ALA A 210 -15.73 -5.75 11.66
C ALA A 210 -14.37 -5.03 11.74
N LEU A 211 -13.75 -4.73 10.59
CA LEU A 211 -12.44 -4.10 10.51
C LEU A 211 -12.45 -2.63 10.95
N TRP A 212 -13.60 -1.94 10.86
CA TRP A 212 -13.74 -0.53 11.22
C TRP A 212 -14.38 -0.31 12.59
N ILE A 213 -14.69 -1.38 13.35
CA ILE A 213 -15.14 -1.24 14.74
C ILE A 213 -14.10 -0.48 15.59
N PRO A 214 -12.80 -0.85 15.62
CA PRO A 214 -11.84 -0.15 16.49
C PRO A 214 -11.77 1.37 16.29
N PRO A 215 -11.59 1.90 15.06
CA PRO A 215 -11.51 3.34 14.87
C PRO A 215 -12.82 4.07 15.12
N VAL A 216 -13.96 3.42 14.88
CA VAL A 216 -15.28 3.98 15.22
C VAL A 216 -15.45 4.06 16.73
N VAL A 217 -15.06 3.01 17.47
CA VAL A 217 -15.11 3.00 18.95
C VAL A 217 -14.21 4.09 19.52
N GLU A 218 -12.99 4.24 19.00
CA GLU A 218 -12.05 5.26 19.48
C GLU A 218 -12.66 6.66 19.42
N GLN A 219 -13.31 7.00 18.30
CA GLN A 219 -13.93 8.29 18.10
C GLN A 219 -14.97 8.66 19.17
N PHE A 220 -15.59 7.66 19.81
CA PHE A 220 -16.60 7.88 20.85
C PHE A 220 -16.08 7.69 22.27
N VAL A 221 -14.96 6.99 22.46
CA VAL A 221 -14.37 6.74 23.79
C VAL A 221 -13.47 7.89 24.23
N HIS A 222 -12.78 8.55 23.30
CA HIS A 222 -11.91 9.69 23.60
C HIS A 222 -12.51 11.03 23.15
N HIS A 223 -12.17 12.10 23.87
CA HIS A 223 -12.66 13.45 23.59
C HIS A 223 -11.49 14.46 23.67
N PRO A 224 -11.05 15.06 22.54
CA PRO A 224 -11.53 14.79 21.18
C PRO A 224 -11.14 13.39 20.69
N GLY A 225 -12.01 12.75 19.91
CA GLY A 225 -11.70 11.49 19.24
C GLY A 225 -10.79 11.71 18.03
N ASN A 226 -10.14 10.66 17.53
CA ASN A 226 -9.13 10.78 16.49
C ASN A 226 -9.67 11.34 15.15
N ILE A 227 -10.91 11.06 14.77
CA ILE A 227 -11.51 11.65 13.56
C ILE A 227 -11.70 13.17 13.75
N SER A 228 -12.08 13.60 14.95
CA SER A 228 -12.14 15.03 15.29
C SER A 228 -10.76 15.67 15.17
N GLN A 229 -9.72 15.02 15.71
CA GLN A 229 -8.34 15.50 15.60
C GLN A 229 -7.86 15.59 14.15
N ILE A 230 -8.16 14.61 13.29
CA ILE A 230 -7.84 14.65 11.85
C ILE A 230 -8.50 15.85 11.15
N ILE A 231 -9.75 16.15 11.49
CA ILE A 231 -10.49 17.28 10.90
C ILE A 231 -9.90 18.61 11.39
N GLU A 232 -9.61 18.71 12.69
CA GLU A 232 -9.01 19.89 13.31
C GLU A 232 -7.60 20.17 12.77
N SER A 233 -6.75 19.13 12.67
CA SER A 233 -5.40 19.22 12.10
C SER A 233 -5.40 19.59 10.62
N SER A 234 -6.47 19.25 9.90
CA SER A 234 -6.64 19.69 8.52
C SER A 234 -6.92 21.20 8.47
N GLY A 235 -7.58 21.77 9.47
CA GLY A 235 -7.97 23.18 9.56
C GLY A 235 -7.01 24.10 10.29
N SER A 236 -5.96 23.58 10.93
CA SER A 236 -4.92 24.39 11.58
C SER A 236 -4.21 25.27 10.54
N GLY A 237 -3.84 26.50 10.93
CA GLY A 237 -3.41 27.59 10.03
C GLY A 237 -2.07 27.40 9.30
N ASP A 238 -1.56 26.18 9.22
CA ASP A 238 -0.35 25.85 8.47
C ASP A 238 -0.59 25.91 6.96
N SER A 239 0.44 26.27 6.20
CA SER A 239 0.36 26.32 4.74
C SER A 239 0.17 24.91 4.17
N ARG A 240 -0.98 24.70 3.52
CA ARG A 240 -1.23 23.52 2.69
C ARG A 240 -0.47 23.63 1.37
N LEU A 241 -0.10 22.48 0.81
CA LEU A 241 0.54 22.40 -0.51
C LEU A 241 -0.30 23.05 -1.62
N GLY A 242 -1.62 22.90 -1.53
CA GLY A 242 -2.56 23.43 -2.50
C GLY A 242 -2.56 22.67 -3.84
N LEU A 243 -3.54 22.99 -4.71
CA LEU A 243 -3.75 22.24 -5.95
C LEU A 243 -2.59 22.41 -6.95
N SER A 244 -1.99 23.61 -7.04
CA SER A 244 -0.87 23.87 -7.93
C SER A 244 0.36 23.05 -7.55
N GLY A 245 0.72 23.04 -6.26
CA GLY A 245 1.82 22.21 -5.73
C GLY A 245 1.55 20.73 -5.94
N ALA A 246 0.34 20.27 -5.62
CA ALA A 246 -0.08 18.88 -5.84
C ALA A 246 0.08 18.43 -7.31
N LEU A 247 -0.36 19.25 -8.26
CA LEU A 247 -0.22 18.95 -9.68
C LEU A 247 1.24 19.01 -10.16
N GLY A 248 2.07 19.91 -9.59
CA GLY A 248 3.50 19.96 -9.87
C GLY A 248 4.22 18.68 -9.44
N VAL A 249 3.95 18.23 -8.21
CA VAL A 249 4.51 16.99 -7.66
C VAL A 249 3.99 15.76 -8.41
N LEU A 250 2.69 15.69 -8.72
CA LEU A 250 2.17 14.60 -9.57
C LEU A 250 2.79 14.61 -10.96
N GLY A 251 3.07 15.78 -11.52
CA GLY A 251 3.79 15.92 -12.78
C GLY A 251 5.19 15.30 -12.70
N LEU A 252 5.91 15.54 -11.60
CA LEU A 252 7.20 14.89 -11.33
C LEU A 252 7.05 13.36 -11.25
N LEU A 253 6.19 12.87 -10.35
CA LEU A 253 6.10 11.45 -9.99
C LEU A 253 5.44 10.58 -11.08
N LEU A 254 4.42 11.10 -11.78
CA LEU A 254 3.76 10.36 -12.87
C LEU A 254 4.43 10.59 -14.22
N GLY A 255 4.87 11.82 -14.49
CA GLY A 255 5.28 12.27 -15.82
C GLY A 255 6.71 11.91 -16.20
N ARG A 256 7.62 11.77 -15.24
CA ARG A 256 9.02 11.39 -15.51
C ARG A 256 9.29 9.88 -15.54
N VAL A 257 8.22 9.07 -15.59
CA VAL A 257 8.27 7.60 -15.66
C VAL A 257 9.04 7.00 -14.48
N ASP A 258 8.65 7.40 -13.27
CA ASP A 258 9.34 7.09 -12.02
C ASP A 258 9.61 5.59 -11.75
N PRO A 259 8.73 4.62 -12.11
CA PRO A 259 9.05 3.19 -11.89
C PRO A 259 10.31 2.73 -12.65
N LEU A 260 10.60 3.34 -13.81
CA LEU A 260 11.79 3.02 -14.61
C LEU A 260 13.03 3.79 -14.14
N ARG A 261 12.87 4.76 -13.24
CA ARG A 261 13.95 5.62 -12.71
C ARG A 261 14.52 5.13 -11.37
N LEU A 262 14.48 3.82 -11.13
CA LEU A 262 15.26 3.05 -10.13
C LEU A 262 16.02 3.91 -9.09
N ASN A 263 15.30 4.50 -8.13
CA ASN A 263 15.82 5.26 -6.97
C ASN A 263 16.34 6.69 -7.22
N SER A 264 15.99 7.39 -8.31
CA SER A 264 16.56 8.72 -8.59
C SER A 264 15.84 9.91 -7.95
N THR A 265 14.63 9.71 -7.42
CA THR A 265 13.81 10.81 -6.89
C THR A 265 14.13 11.05 -5.41
N SER A 266 14.47 12.29 -5.06
CA SER A 266 14.80 12.71 -3.69
C SER A 266 13.83 13.77 -3.17
N ASP A 267 13.80 13.99 -1.85
CA ASP A 267 12.99 15.06 -1.25
C ASP A 267 13.31 16.45 -1.84
N LEU A 268 14.58 16.70 -2.20
CA LEU A 268 14.99 17.93 -2.88
C LEU A 268 14.29 18.11 -4.22
N GLN A 269 14.16 17.05 -5.02
CA GLN A 269 13.48 17.12 -6.31
C GLN A 269 11.97 17.38 -6.16
N ILE A 270 11.35 16.96 -5.05
CA ILE A 270 9.96 17.29 -4.74
C ILE A 270 9.83 18.79 -4.45
N LEU A 271 10.74 19.35 -3.65
CA LEU A 271 10.77 20.78 -3.34
C LEU A 271 11.02 21.64 -4.59
N GLU A 272 11.93 21.21 -5.47
CA GLU A 272 12.17 21.81 -6.79
C GLU A 272 10.91 21.76 -7.66
N ALA A 273 10.18 20.64 -7.66
CA ALA A 273 8.96 20.48 -8.45
C ALA A 273 7.82 21.44 -8.08
N LEU A 274 7.87 22.05 -6.88
CA LEU A 274 6.93 23.11 -6.47
C LEU A 274 7.14 24.41 -7.25
N HIS A 275 8.32 24.63 -7.82
CA HIS A 275 8.71 25.90 -8.45
C HIS A 275 9.04 25.76 -9.94
N ASP A 276 9.43 24.57 -10.41
CA ASP A 276 10.02 24.37 -11.74
C ASP A 276 9.02 24.08 -12.88
N GLY A 277 7.73 24.36 -12.68
CA GLY A 277 6.71 24.09 -13.71
C GLY A 277 6.52 22.59 -14.02
N SER A 278 6.82 21.71 -13.06
CA SER A 278 6.71 20.25 -13.23
C SER A 278 5.31 19.77 -13.62
N ILE A 279 4.29 20.60 -13.45
CA ILE A 279 2.91 20.37 -13.89
C ILE A 279 2.81 19.98 -15.37
N TRP A 280 3.67 20.50 -16.24
CA TRP A 280 3.65 20.18 -17.68
C TRP A 280 3.95 18.72 -17.97
N TRP A 281 4.68 18.03 -17.08
CA TRP A 281 4.95 16.60 -17.20
C TRP A 281 3.70 15.73 -17.03
N LEU A 282 2.58 16.26 -16.50
CA LEU A 282 1.29 15.58 -16.50
C LEU A 282 0.75 15.28 -17.90
N ALA A 283 1.25 15.96 -18.95
CA ALA A 283 0.90 15.65 -20.33
C ALA A 283 1.18 14.18 -20.69
N VAL A 284 2.25 13.59 -20.15
CA VAL A 284 2.63 12.19 -20.42
C VAL A 284 1.60 11.20 -19.87
N PRO A 285 1.28 11.15 -18.56
CA PRO A 285 0.29 10.23 -18.02
C PRO A 285 -1.10 10.47 -18.61
N LEU A 286 -1.48 11.73 -18.87
CA LEU A 286 -2.76 12.03 -19.52
C LEU A 286 -2.81 11.51 -20.96
N ALA A 287 -1.73 11.64 -21.72
CA ALA A 287 -1.63 11.05 -23.06
C ALA A 287 -1.72 9.52 -23.01
N VAL A 288 -1.03 8.87 -22.06
CA VAL A 288 -1.10 7.42 -21.85
C VAL A 288 -2.53 6.97 -21.56
N LEU A 289 -3.25 7.65 -20.65
CA LEU A 289 -4.66 7.36 -20.36
C LEU A 289 -5.55 7.57 -21.59
N LEU A 290 -5.37 8.69 -22.29
CA LEU A 290 -6.17 9.04 -23.46
C LEU A 290 -5.99 8.01 -24.57
N ILE A 291 -4.75 7.68 -24.93
CA ILE A 291 -4.42 6.68 -25.95
C ILE A 291 -5.03 5.34 -25.57
N THR A 292 -4.88 4.92 -24.30
CA THR A 292 -5.42 3.66 -23.80
C THR A 292 -6.95 3.61 -23.92
N VAL A 293 -7.65 4.67 -23.48
CA VAL A 293 -9.12 4.75 -23.56
C VAL A 293 -9.61 4.79 -25.00
N VAL A 294 -8.94 5.54 -25.88
CA VAL A 294 -9.29 5.63 -27.31
C VAL A 294 -9.13 4.28 -27.98
N LEU A 295 -7.99 3.61 -27.81
CA LEU A 295 -7.75 2.27 -28.36
C LEU A 295 -8.75 1.26 -27.78
N ALA A 296 -8.96 1.28 -26.47
CA ALA A 296 -9.87 0.36 -25.82
C ALA A 296 -11.32 0.53 -26.31
N ARG A 297 -11.77 1.77 -26.55
CA ARG A 297 -13.10 2.03 -27.12
C ARG A 297 -13.19 1.60 -28.58
N ARG A 298 -12.19 1.94 -29.41
CA ARG A 298 -12.17 1.60 -30.85
C ARG A 298 -12.16 0.10 -31.10
N HIS A 299 -11.52 -0.67 -30.22
CA HIS A 299 -11.39 -2.13 -30.34
C HIS A 299 -12.32 -2.90 -29.38
N HIS A 300 -13.32 -2.24 -28.77
CA HIS A 300 -14.30 -2.84 -27.86
C HIS A 300 -13.70 -3.60 -26.65
N LEU A 301 -12.54 -3.16 -26.17
CA LEU A 301 -11.79 -3.72 -25.06
C LEU A 301 -12.31 -3.18 -23.72
N ALA A 302 -13.50 -3.62 -23.31
CA ALA A 302 -14.20 -3.09 -22.13
C ALA A 302 -13.41 -3.23 -20.81
N ALA A 303 -12.59 -4.26 -20.65
CA ALA A 303 -11.81 -4.46 -19.43
C ALA A 303 -10.70 -3.40 -19.28
N GLN A 304 -9.99 -3.10 -20.36
CA GLN A 304 -8.94 -2.09 -20.45
C GLN A 304 -9.52 -0.68 -20.25
N ALA A 305 -10.70 -0.41 -20.84
CA ALA A 305 -11.42 0.85 -20.64
C ALA A 305 -11.81 1.07 -19.17
N ARG A 306 -12.32 0.04 -18.49
CA ARG A 306 -12.66 0.11 -17.06
C ARG A 306 -11.42 0.37 -16.19
N LEU A 307 -10.29 -0.29 -16.49
CA LEU A 307 -9.03 -0.01 -15.79
C LEU A 307 -8.58 1.44 -16.03
N GLY A 308 -8.73 1.95 -17.26
CA GLY A 308 -8.45 3.34 -17.58
C GLY A 308 -9.28 4.34 -16.75
N VAL A 309 -10.56 4.06 -16.52
CA VAL A 309 -11.42 4.89 -15.65
C VAL A 309 -10.96 4.83 -14.19
N VAL A 310 -10.62 3.65 -13.68
CA VAL A 310 -10.05 3.51 -12.32
C VAL A 310 -8.79 4.36 -12.17
N LEU A 311 -7.86 4.25 -13.12
CA LEU A 311 -6.59 4.98 -13.05
C LEU A 311 -6.79 6.50 -13.18
N ALA A 312 -7.67 6.96 -14.05
CA ALA A 312 -7.99 8.38 -14.17
C ALA A 312 -8.56 8.94 -12.85
N GLY A 313 -9.46 8.21 -12.19
CA GLY A 313 -9.99 8.63 -10.89
C GLY A 313 -8.96 8.57 -9.76
N LEU A 314 -8.02 7.61 -9.79
CA LEU A 314 -6.91 7.57 -8.83
C LEU A 314 -5.94 8.75 -9.00
N VAL A 315 -5.71 9.24 -10.23
CA VAL A 315 -4.93 10.47 -10.43
C VAL A 315 -5.63 11.68 -9.79
N VAL A 316 -6.96 11.78 -9.93
CA VAL A 316 -7.74 12.84 -9.29
C VAL A 316 -7.71 12.70 -7.76
N ALA A 317 -7.89 11.48 -7.25
CA ALA A 317 -7.82 11.21 -5.81
C ALA A 317 -6.44 11.54 -5.22
N ALA A 318 -5.37 11.25 -5.96
CA ALA A 318 -4.01 11.63 -5.58
C ALA A 318 -3.83 13.16 -5.55
N ALA A 319 -4.37 13.88 -6.54
CA ALA A 319 -4.31 15.34 -6.55
C ALA A 319 -5.02 15.96 -5.33
N VAL A 320 -6.18 15.41 -4.94
CA VAL A 320 -6.91 15.81 -3.74
C VAL A 320 -6.07 15.54 -2.49
N SER A 321 -5.51 14.33 -2.35
CA SER A 321 -4.67 13.99 -1.19
C SER A 321 -3.44 14.88 -1.08
N PHE A 322 -2.76 15.17 -2.19
CA PHE A 322 -1.53 15.94 -2.17
C PHE A 322 -1.83 17.40 -1.86
N ALA A 323 -2.93 17.94 -2.38
CA ALA A 323 -3.35 19.31 -2.12
C ALA A 323 -3.65 19.57 -0.63
N THR A 324 -3.97 18.52 0.14
CA THR A 324 -4.21 18.58 1.58
C THR A 324 -2.97 18.34 2.44
N ILE A 325 -1.80 18.11 1.86
CA ILE A 325 -0.56 17.95 2.64
C ILE A 325 -0.24 19.25 3.38
N THR A 326 -0.05 19.13 4.69
CA THR A 326 0.34 20.23 5.57
C THR A 326 1.84 20.18 5.86
N GLY A 327 2.52 21.33 5.70
CA GLY A 327 3.97 21.44 5.85
C GLY A 327 4.75 20.94 4.64
N LEU A 328 6.01 20.52 4.86
CA LEU A 328 6.89 20.09 3.77
C LEU A 328 6.43 18.75 3.17
N PRO A 329 6.35 18.64 1.82
CA PRO A 329 6.06 17.39 1.13
C PRO A 329 7.33 16.53 1.09
N TYR A 330 7.31 15.43 1.83
CA TYR A 330 8.36 14.42 1.81
C TYR A 330 7.98 13.28 0.87
N LEU A 331 8.97 12.68 0.20
CA LEU A 331 8.76 11.62 -0.79
C LEU A 331 7.98 10.43 -0.23
N TYR A 332 8.19 10.09 1.05
CA TYR A 332 7.50 8.98 1.68
C TYR A 332 5.97 9.19 1.73
N LEU A 333 5.47 10.43 1.81
CA LEU A 333 4.03 10.70 1.83
C LEU A 333 3.33 10.35 0.51
N GLU A 334 4.10 10.28 -0.57
CA GLU A 334 3.62 10.36 -1.94
C GLU A 334 4.06 9.16 -2.79
N ARG A 335 5.01 8.36 -2.30
CA ARG A 335 5.64 7.24 -3.02
C ARG A 335 4.65 6.22 -3.57
N TRP A 336 3.48 6.07 -2.95
CA TRP A 336 2.41 5.17 -3.40
C TRP A 336 1.86 5.48 -4.80
N VAL A 337 2.04 6.70 -5.31
CA VAL A 337 1.64 7.08 -6.68
C VAL A 337 2.39 6.29 -7.76
N VAL A 338 3.56 5.72 -7.45
CA VAL A 338 4.30 4.81 -8.34
C VAL A 338 3.45 3.62 -8.81
N VAL A 339 2.52 3.15 -7.96
CA VAL A 339 1.57 2.09 -8.32
C VAL A 339 0.63 2.54 -9.42
N VAL A 340 0.09 3.76 -9.33
CA VAL A 340 -0.80 4.31 -10.37
C VAL A 340 -0.05 4.42 -11.69
N SER A 341 1.18 4.95 -11.66
CA SER A 341 2.06 5.03 -12.83
C SER A 341 2.31 3.65 -13.46
N ALA A 342 2.69 2.66 -12.65
CA ALA A 342 2.95 1.30 -13.11
C ALA A 342 1.71 0.69 -13.80
N PHE A 343 0.52 0.85 -13.22
CA PHE A 343 -0.71 0.35 -13.83
C PHE A 343 -1.10 1.09 -15.11
N MET A 344 -0.80 2.39 -15.23
CA MET A 344 -1.05 3.15 -16.47
C MET A 344 -0.23 2.62 -17.63
N TRP A 345 1.08 2.42 -17.43
CA TRP A 345 1.95 1.84 -18.44
C TRP A 345 1.60 0.38 -18.74
N LEU A 346 1.31 -0.42 -17.71
CA LEU A 346 0.85 -1.80 -17.87
C LEU A 346 -0.44 -1.86 -18.70
N ASN A 347 -1.43 -1.01 -18.41
CA ASN A 347 -2.69 -1.00 -19.15
C ASN A 347 -2.50 -0.56 -20.60
N LEU A 348 -1.63 0.41 -20.87
CA LEU A 348 -1.28 0.82 -22.23
C LEU A 348 -0.63 -0.34 -23.00
N VAL A 349 0.41 -0.96 -22.44
CA VAL A 349 1.10 -2.08 -23.09
C VAL A 349 0.14 -3.25 -23.32
N TRP A 350 -0.69 -3.58 -22.32
CA TRP A 350 -1.68 -4.63 -22.47
C TRP A 350 -2.73 -4.32 -23.54
N THR A 351 -3.16 -3.07 -23.65
CA THR A 351 -4.08 -2.62 -24.70
C THR A 351 -3.42 -2.71 -26.08
N LEU A 352 -2.17 -2.29 -26.22
CA LEU A 352 -1.41 -2.42 -27.46
C LEU A 352 -1.23 -3.89 -27.87
N LEU A 353 -0.92 -4.77 -26.92
CA LEU A 353 -0.83 -6.21 -27.18
C LEU A 353 -2.16 -6.79 -27.66
N ALA A 354 -3.28 -6.40 -27.05
CA ALA A 354 -4.60 -6.86 -27.48
C ALA A 354 -4.97 -6.37 -28.89
N VAL A 355 -4.58 -5.14 -29.25
CA VAL A 355 -4.81 -4.57 -30.58
C VAL A 355 -3.91 -5.21 -31.64
N CYS A 356 -2.62 -5.39 -31.36
CA CYS A 356 -1.65 -5.87 -32.33
C CYS A 356 -1.61 -7.40 -32.47
N LEU A 357 -2.02 -8.14 -31.43
CA LEU A 357 -1.93 -9.60 -31.36
C LEU A 357 -3.29 -10.21 -30.91
N PRO A 358 -4.36 -10.05 -31.72
CA PRO A 358 -5.72 -10.49 -31.34
C PRO A 358 -5.82 -12.00 -31.09
N ASP A 359 -4.96 -12.81 -31.72
CA ASP A 359 -4.92 -14.27 -31.55
C ASP A 359 -4.55 -14.70 -30.12
N LEU A 360 -3.81 -13.87 -29.37
CA LEU A 360 -3.51 -14.12 -27.96
C LEU A 360 -4.76 -14.05 -27.09
N GLU A 361 -5.71 -13.19 -27.45
CA GLU A 361 -7.00 -13.07 -26.76
C GLU A 361 -7.97 -14.17 -27.20
N HIS A 362 -7.89 -14.65 -28.43
CA HIS A 362 -8.74 -15.77 -28.91
C HIS A 362 -8.37 -17.11 -28.23
N ARG A 363 -7.09 -17.39 -27.98
CA ARG A 363 -6.61 -18.59 -27.25
C ARG A 363 -7.09 -18.64 -25.78
N ARG A 364 -7.59 -17.52 -25.24
CA ARG A 364 -8.16 -17.38 -23.88
C ARG A 364 -9.51 -18.08 -23.71
N LEU A 365 -10.33 -18.07 -24.75
CA LEU A 365 -11.71 -18.57 -24.72
C LEU A 365 -11.78 -20.10 -24.84
N ILE A 366 -10.73 -20.72 -25.39
CA ILE A 366 -10.73 -22.12 -25.81
C ILE A 366 -10.07 -23.06 -24.77
N SER A 367 -9.35 -22.54 -23.77
CA SER A 367 -8.51 -23.39 -22.88
C SER A 367 -9.09 -23.64 -21.47
N GLY A 368 -9.65 -24.84 -21.29
CA GLY A 368 -9.38 -25.71 -20.13
C GLY A 368 -10.45 -25.83 -19.04
N ASP A 369 -10.59 -27.06 -18.50
CA ASP A 369 -11.33 -27.40 -17.28
C ASP A 369 -10.97 -26.44 -16.12
N PRO A 370 -11.96 -25.89 -15.38
CA PRO A 370 -11.74 -24.97 -14.25
C PRO A 370 -10.75 -25.49 -13.20
N THR A 371 -10.64 -26.80 -13.00
CA THR A 371 -9.71 -27.40 -12.04
C THR A 371 -8.25 -27.29 -12.50
N THR A 372 -8.00 -27.59 -13.78
CA THR A 372 -6.70 -27.42 -14.45
C THR A 372 -6.29 -25.95 -14.47
N ARG A 373 -7.24 -25.04 -14.70
CA ARG A 373 -6.99 -23.60 -14.67
C ARG A 373 -6.55 -23.10 -13.29
N ARG A 374 -7.16 -23.60 -12.22
CA ARG A 374 -6.79 -23.24 -10.84
C ARG A 374 -5.38 -23.73 -10.49
N ARG A 375 -5.03 -24.96 -10.87
CA ARG A 375 -3.67 -25.51 -10.64
C ARG A 375 -2.61 -24.72 -11.43
N SER A 376 -2.86 -24.44 -12.70
CA SER A 376 -1.95 -23.62 -13.53
C SER A 376 -1.79 -22.20 -12.99
N THR A 377 -2.86 -21.60 -12.44
CA THR A 377 -2.79 -20.26 -11.83
C THR A 377 -1.85 -20.25 -10.62
N LEU A 378 -1.99 -21.23 -9.71
CA LEU A 378 -1.16 -21.31 -8.51
C LEU A 378 0.31 -21.60 -8.84
N LEU A 379 0.56 -22.51 -9.78
CA LEU A 379 1.91 -22.83 -10.24
C LEU A 379 2.59 -21.64 -10.92
N LEU A 380 1.87 -20.92 -11.79
CA LEU A 380 2.40 -19.72 -12.43
C LEU A 380 2.63 -18.62 -11.40
N ALA A 381 1.70 -18.37 -10.48
CA ALA A 381 1.88 -17.40 -9.41
C ALA A 381 3.13 -17.72 -8.56
N GLY A 382 3.33 -18.98 -8.18
CA GLY A 382 4.53 -19.43 -7.49
C GLY A 382 5.81 -19.22 -8.30
N ALA A 383 5.81 -19.55 -9.59
CA ALA A 383 6.95 -19.33 -10.48
C ALA A 383 7.25 -17.84 -10.70
N GLY A 384 6.22 -17.01 -10.83
CA GLY A 384 6.34 -15.55 -10.93
C GLY A 384 6.93 -14.94 -9.66
N ILE A 385 6.47 -15.38 -8.49
CA ILE A 385 7.04 -14.97 -7.21
C ILE A 385 8.50 -15.42 -7.13
N GLY A 386 8.82 -16.66 -7.50
CA GLY A 386 10.21 -17.14 -7.55
C GLY A 386 11.10 -16.27 -8.43
N LEU A 387 10.61 -15.90 -9.63
CA LEU A 387 11.34 -15.01 -10.54
C LEU A 387 11.54 -13.61 -9.94
N ILE A 388 10.50 -13.06 -9.29
CA ILE A 388 10.60 -11.79 -8.59
C ILE A 388 11.67 -11.90 -7.51
N LEU A 389 11.55 -12.86 -6.58
CA LEU A 389 12.51 -13.07 -5.49
C LEU A 389 13.95 -13.23 -5.99
N VAL A 390 14.17 -13.95 -7.10
CA VAL A 390 15.51 -14.04 -7.74
C VAL A 390 15.96 -12.68 -8.27
N ALA A 391 15.08 -11.92 -8.91
CA ALA A 391 15.38 -10.57 -9.38
C ALA A 391 15.62 -9.56 -8.23
N LEU A 392 15.27 -9.92 -6.98
CA LEU A 392 15.53 -9.14 -5.76
C LEU A 392 16.85 -9.44 -5.08
N VAL A 393 17.60 -10.46 -5.48
CA VAL A 393 18.92 -10.77 -4.90
C VAL A 393 19.91 -9.57 -4.97
N PRO A 394 19.91 -8.73 -6.02
CA PRO A 394 20.73 -7.52 -6.09
C PRO A 394 19.93 -6.24 -5.77
N LEU A 395 19.16 -6.22 -4.67
CA LEU A 395 18.51 -4.98 -4.22
C LEU A 395 19.58 -3.98 -3.76
N ALA A 396 19.43 -2.73 -4.20
CA ALA A 396 20.28 -1.64 -3.77
C ALA A 396 19.84 -1.16 -2.38
N GLU A 397 20.82 -0.76 -1.58
CA GLU A 397 20.57 0.03 -0.38
C GLU A 397 19.93 1.37 -0.78
N THR A 398 18.91 1.76 -0.02
CA THR A 398 18.23 3.05 -0.15
C THR A 398 18.71 3.99 0.95
N PRO A 399 18.63 5.32 0.77
CA PRO A 399 18.94 6.27 1.85
C PRO A 399 18.12 6.03 3.12
N GLY A 400 16.88 5.56 3.00
CA GLY A 400 16.05 5.17 4.15
C GLY A 400 16.65 3.98 4.89
N HIS A 401 16.88 2.88 4.17
CA HIS A 401 17.49 1.68 4.74
C HIS A 401 18.86 1.93 5.38
N THR A 402 19.72 2.75 4.76
CA THR A 402 21.04 3.06 5.35
C THR A 402 20.93 3.87 6.64
N ASN A 403 19.94 4.77 6.75
CA ASN A 403 19.66 5.49 7.98
C ASN A 403 19.11 4.58 9.08
N ASP A 404 18.23 3.63 8.72
CA ASP A 404 17.71 2.64 9.67
C ASP A 404 18.85 1.75 10.20
N VAL A 405 19.75 1.29 9.33
CA VAL A 405 20.94 0.52 9.73
C VAL A 405 21.84 1.32 10.66
N ARG A 406 22.13 2.59 10.33
CA ARG A 406 22.94 3.46 11.21
C ARG A 406 22.31 3.65 12.59
N SER A 407 20.99 3.79 12.65
CA SER A 407 20.25 3.95 13.90
C SER A 407 20.24 2.65 14.70
N SER A 408 20.04 1.50 14.04
CA SER A 408 20.15 0.17 14.63
C SER A 408 21.54 -0.08 15.24
N ASP A 409 22.61 0.26 14.51
CA ASP A 409 23.99 0.17 15.00
C ASP A 409 24.24 1.08 16.21
N ALA A 410 23.68 2.29 16.19
CA ALA A 410 23.77 3.23 17.31
C ALA A 410 23.06 2.67 18.56
N VAL A 411 21.85 2.11 18.42
CA VAL A 411 21.13 1.42 19.51
C VAL A 411 21.96 0.26 20.04
N ALA A 412 22.50 -0.58 19.15
CA ALA A 412 23.34 -1.73 19.53
C ALA A 412 24.56 -1.31 20.35
N SER A 413 25.15 -0.16 20.06
CA SER A 413 26.35 0.33 20.75
C SER A 413 26.09 0.78 22.19
N ILE A 414 24.86 1.19 22.52
CA ILE A 414 24.52 1.76 23.83
C ILE A 414 23.61 0.87 24.67
N ILE A 415 22.87 -0.07 24.07
CA ILE A 415 21.82 -0.84 24.76
C ILE A 415 22.36 -1.67 25.92
N GLY A 416 23.57 -2.24 25.81
CA GLY A 416 24.20 -2.99 26.90
C GLY A 416 24.49 -2.12 28.13
N THR A 417 24.96 -0.90 27.89
CA THR A 417 25.19 0.10 28.95
C THR A 417 23.86 0.56 29.55
N ALA A 418 22.85 0.81 28.71
CA ALA A 418 21.52 1.19 29.15
C ALA A 418 20.90 0.14 30.08
N ARG A 419 20.91 -1.15 29.68
CA ARG A 419 20.44 -2.28 30.51
C ARG A 419 21.12 -2.32 31.88
N SER A 420 22.44 -2.14 31.89
CA SER A 420 23.23 -2.17 33.13
C SER A 420 22.94 -0.98 34.04
N ALA A 421 22.60 0.17 33.46
CA ALA A 421 22.33 1.40 34.19
C ALA A 421 20.92 1.44 34.81
N VAL A 422 19.97 0.72 34.22
CA VAL A 422 18.55 0.72 34.62
C VAL A 422 18.14 -0.53 35.41
N ASP A 423 19.07 -1.44 35.66
CA ASP A 423 18.80 -2.65 36.43
C ASP A 423 18.35 -2.30 37.86
N GLY A 424 17.20 -2.83 38.26
CA GLY A 424 16.56 -2.50 39.54
C GLY A 424 15.78 -1.18 39.57
N CYS A 425 15.61 -0.47 38.45
CA CYS A 425 14.69 0.67 38.35
C CYS A 425 13.25 0.19 38.11
N ASP A 426 12.29 0.84 38.79
CA ASP A 426 10.86 0.54 38.61
C ASP A 426 10.30 1.14 37.30
N LEU A 427 10.82 2.30 36.88
CA LEU A 427 10.45 2.99 35.63
C LEU A 427 11.68 3.68 35.04
N VAL A 428 11.89 3.49 33.75
CA VAL A 428 12.96 4.13 32.97
C VAL A 428 12.37 5.20 32.07
N VAL A 429 12.84 6.44 32.23
CA VAL A 429 12.48 7.55 31.34
C VAL A 429 13.70 7.90 30.50
N VAL A 430 13.58 7.76 29.18
CA VAL A 430 14.62 8.12 28.22
C VAL A 430 14.29 9.49 27.65
N GLU A 431 15.07 10.51 28.05
CA GLU A 431 14.95 11.86 27.49
C GLU A 431 15.67 11.93 26.13
N PRO A 432 14.95 12.19 25.02
CA PRO A 432 15.59 12.36 23.74
C PRO A 432 16.39 13.68 23.71
N ALA A 433 17.62 13.62 23.21
CA ALA A 433 18.41 14.81 22.94
C ALA A 433 17.96 15.51 21.64
N SER A 434 18.46 16.72 21.39
CA SER A 434 17.91 17.68 20.43
C SER A 434 18.07 17.34 18.93
N THR A 435 18.76 16.26 18.56
CA THR A 435 18.98 15.93 17.14
C THR A 435 18.02 14.87 16.59
N PRO A 436 17.71 14.86 15.28
CA PRO A 436 16.84 13.85 14.67
C PRO A 436 17.33 12.41 14.84
N LEU A 437 18.65 12.19 14.80
CA LEU A 437 19.24 10.86 14.98
C LEU A 437 19.06 10.40 16.43
N GLU A 438 19.27 11.28 17.41
CA GLU A 438 19.08 10.95 18.83
C GLU A 438 17.61 10.59 19.13
N LEU A 439 16.65 11.28 18.50
CA LEU A 439 15.23 10.93 18.63
C LEU A 439 14.92 9.52 18.09
N GLN A 440 15.49 9.18 16.92
CA GLN A 440 15.35 7.84 16.33
C GLN A 440 16.00 6.77 17.20
N VAL A 441 17.18 7.03 17.75
CA VAL A 441 17.90 6.08 18.61
C VAL A 441 17.21 5.92 19.96
N SER A 442 16.70 7.00 20.56
CA SER A 442 16.02 6.97 21.87
C SER A 442 14.79 6.07 21.83
N SER A 443 13.98 6.18 20.77
CA SER A 443 12.83 5.29 20.57
C SER A 443 13.23 3.83 20.40
N GLY A 444 14.34 3.56 19.70
CA GLY A 444 14.89 2.21 19.57
C GLY A 444 15.39 1.61 20.89
N VAL A 445 16.05 2.42 21.72
CA VAL A 445 16.48 2.00 23.07
C VAL A 445 15.27 1.64 23.93
N VAL A 446 14.24 2.49 23.96
CA VAL A 446 13.01 2.22 24.74
C VAL A 446 12.31 0.97 24.24
N ALA A 447 12.14 0.80 22.92
CA ALA A 447 11.52 -0.39 22.35
C ALA A 447 12.26 -1.66 22.77
N GLN A 448 13.59 -1.67 22.70
CA GLN A 448 14.38 -2.82 23.11
C GLN A 448 14.32 -3.08 24.62
N LEU A 449 14.40 -2.04 25.46
CA LEU A 449 14.27 -2.19 26.92
C LEU A 449 12.90 -2.80 27.29
N ARG A 450 11.82 -2.36 26.64
CA ARG A 450 10.49 -2.95 26.82
C ARG A 450 10.43 -4.41 26.42
N HIS A 451 11.02 -4.75 25.27
CA HIS A 451 11.11 -6.14 24.82
C HIS A 451 11.92 -7.02 25.79
N ASP A 452 12.93 -6.44 26.45
CA ASP A 452 13.72 -7.13 27.49
C ASP A 452 12.99 -7.23 28.84
N GLY A 453 11.79 -6.64 28.98
CA GLY A 453 10.95 -6.72 30.17
C GLY A 453 11.07 -5.54 31.14
N PHE A 454 11.77 -4.46 30.76
CA PHE A 454 11.83 -3.23 31.56
C PHE A 454 10.61 -2.33 31.28
N ASP A 455 10.12 -1.63 32.30
CA ASP A 455 9.13 -0.56 32.10
C ASP A 455 9.87 0.72 31.67
N ALA A 456 9.83 1.01 30.37
CA ALA A 456 10.57 2.12 29.77
C ALA A 456 9.66 3.00 28.90
N VAL A 457 9.82 4.31 29.02
CA VAL A 457 9.09 5.33 28.25
C VAL A 457 10.03 6.40 27.70
N ILE A 458 9.64 7.04 26.61
CA ILE A 458 10.31 8.23 26.10
C ILE A 458 9.71 9.44 26.82
N ALA A 459 10.53 10.39 27.26
CA ALA A 459 10.03 11.64 27.81
C ALA A 459 9.30 12.45 26.73
N ASP A 460 8.18 13.08 27.11
CA ASP A 460 7.36 13.93 26.22
C ASP A 460 8.08 15.18 25.72
#